data_AF-A0A0B6Y6K9-F1
#
_entry.id   AF-A0A0B6Y6K9-F1
#
_cell.length_a   1.000
_cell.length_b   1.000
_cell.length_c   1.000
_cell.angle_alpha   90.00
_cell.angle_beta   90.00
_cell.angle_gamma   90.00
#
_symmetry.space_group_name_H-M   'P 1'
#
loop_
_entity.id
_entity.type
_entity.pdbx_description
1 polymer ?
#
loop_
_entity_poly.entity_id
_entity_poly.type
_entity_poly.pdbx_seq_one_letter_code
_entity_poly.pdbx_strand_id
1 'polypeptide(L)' 'KDQKQSLMLVQRFLVLQLYLPKGVDYSLELGVTDLGNNKRRILLSTAQKETQVTPLHAKIPLTIVRRAMWLN' A
#
# COMPACT_ATOMS: atom_id res chain seq x y z
N LYS A 1 -7.77 6.04 18.18
CA LYS A 1 -8.23 6.43 16.82
C LYS A 1 -9.05 5.27 16.28
N ASP A 2 -10.32 5.48 15.95
CA ASP A 2 -11.26 4.40 15.69
C ASP A 2 -10.89 3.67 14.39
N GLN A 3 -10.58 2.37 14.48
CA GLN A 3 -10.09 1.56 13.36
C GLN A 3 -11.16 1.35 12.27
N LYS A 4 -12.38 1.84 12.51
CA LYS A 4 -13.55 1.68 11.65
C LYS A 4 -13.83 2.86 10.71
N GLN A 5 -13.15 4.00 10.87
CA GLN A 5 -13.38 5.14 9.97
C GLN A 5 -12.64 4.94 8.65
N SER A 6 -13.41 4.78 7.57
CA SER A 6 -12.90 4.78 6.21
C SER A 6 -12.96 6.20 5.63
N LEU A 7 -12.01 6.53 4.76
CA LEU A 7 -11.96 7.85 4.12
C LEU A 7 -13.03 8.04 3.02
N MET A 8 -13.70 6.96 2.58
CA MET A 8 -14.74 6.98 1.53
C MET A 8 -14.32 7.71 0.23
N LEU A 9 -13.03 7.64 -0.11
CA LEU A 9 -12.49 8.30 -1.30
C LEU A 9 -12.78 7.47 -2.56
N VAL A 10 -13.39 8.11 -3.56
CA VAL A 10 -13.57 7.54 -4.90
C VAL A 10 -12.65 8.29 -5.85
N GLN A 11 -11.43 7.77 -6.02
CA GLN A 11 -10.40 8.38 -6.86
C GLN A 11 -9.72 7.29 -7.70
N ARG A 12 -9.41 7.60 -8.95
CA ARG A 12 -8.71 6.64 -9.83
C ARG A 12 -7.24 6.47 -9.46
N PHE A 13 -6.63 7.50 -8.88
CA PHE A 13 -5.22 7.52 -8.54
C PHE A 13 -5.04 7.99 -7.09
N LEU A 14 -4.07 7.37 -6.42
CA LEU A 14 -3.54 7.80 -5.13
C LEU A 14 -2.04 8.02 -5.30
N VAL A 15 -1.58 9.24 -5.05
CA VAL A 15 -0.17 9.64 -5.11
C VAL A 15 0.30 9.95 -3.71
N LEU A 16 1.48 9.45 -3.31
CA LEU A 16 1.99 9.58 -1.95
C LEU A 16 3.42 10.10 -1.97
N GLN A 17 3.61 11.30 -1.43
CA GLN A 17 4.95 11.85 -1.29
C GLN A 17 5.62 11.32 -0.01
N LEU A 18 6.73 10.59 -0.17
CA LEU A 18 7.39 9.87 0.93
C LEU A 18 8.92 10.05 0.88
N TYR A 19 9.54 10.15 2.06
CA TYR A 19 11.00 10.05 2.23
C TYR A 19 11.32 8.74 2.94
N LEU A 20 12.03 7.83 2.28
CA LEU A 20 12.45 6.56 2.89
C LEU A 20 13.91 6.62 3.35
N PRO A 21 14.19 6.41 4.65
CA PRO A 21 15.56 6.32 5.15
C PRO A 21 16.27 5.07 4.62
N LYS A 22 17.60 5.07 4.69
CA LYS A 22 18.43 3.90 4.35
C LYS A 22 18.37 2.87 5.49
N GLY A 23 18.45 1.59 5.13
CA GLY A 23 18.63 0.49 6.10
C GLY A 23 17.38 0.06 6.88
N VAL A 24 16.20 0.63 6.59
CA VAL A 24 14.95 0.27 7.27
C VAL A 24 13.93 -0.24 6.26
N ASP A 25 13.25 -1.33 6.58
CA ASP A 25 12.14 -1.81 5.76
C ASP A 25 10.92 -0.90 5.85
N TYR A 26 10.22 -0.76 4.73
CA TYR A 26 9.03 0.05 4.62
C TYR A 26 7.90 -0.77 4.06
N SER A 27 6.71 -0.58 4.62
CA SER A 27 5.48 -1.18 4.11
C SER A 27 4.33 -0.18 4.17
N LEU A 28 3.42 -0.27 3.20
CA LEU A 28 2.18 0.48 3.11
C LEU A 28 1.03 -0.49 2.93
N GLU A 29 0.03 -0.42 3.80
CA GLU A 29 -1.21 -1.18 3.68
C GLU A 29 -2.36 -0.26 3.29
N LEU A 30 -3.08 -0.62 2.22
CA LEU A 30 -4.25 0.10 1.71
C LEU A 30 -5.48 -0.81 1.78
N GLY A 31 -6.53 -0.32 2.46
CA GLY A 31 -7.86 -0.89 2.36
C GLY A 31 -8.59 -0.27 1.16
N VAL A 32 -9.07 -1.11 0.24
CA VAL A 32 -9.85 -0.67 -0.92
C VAL A 32 -11.19 -1.38 -0.95
N THR A 33 -12.21 -0.71 -1.48
CA THR A 33 -13.52 -1.30 -1.72
C THR A 33 -13.72 -1.40 -3.22
N ASP A 34 -14.06 -2.60 -3.71
CA ASP A 34 -14.35 -2.78 -5.13
C ASP A 34 -15.78 -2.37 -5.50
N LEU A 35 -16.12 -2.45 -6.79
CA LEU A 35 -17.45 -2.11 -7.31
C LEU A 35 -18.57 -3.01 -6.75
N GLY A 36 -18.23 -4.20 -6.26
CA GLY A 36 -19.14 -5.12 -5.58
C GLY A 36 -19.25 -4.88 -4.07
N ASN A 37 -18.72 -3.76 -3.57
CA ASN A 37 -18.67 -3.40 -2.15
C ASN A 37 -17.86 -4.38 -1.28
N ASN A 38 -16.94 -5.13 -1.89
CA ASN A 38 -16.07 -6.03 -1.15
C ASN A 38 -14.82 -5.29 -0.69
N LYS A 39 -14.50 -5.42 0.59
CA LYS A 39 -13.26 -4.89 1.17
C LYS A 39 -12.09 -5.80 0.84
N ARG A 40 -11.05 -5.22 0.27
CA ARG A 40 -9.79 -5.88 -0.06
C ARG A 40 -8.62 -5.12 0.55
N ARG A 41 -7.51 -5.80 0.77
CA ARG A 41 -6.29 -5.21 1.31
C ARG A 41 -5.12 -5.40 0.37
N ILE A 42 -4.40 -4.31 0.14
CA ILE A 42 -3.17 -4.31 -0.67
C ILE A 42 -2.02 -3.93 0.27
N LEU A 43 -1.03 -4.80 0.36
CA LEU A 43 0.21 -4.55 1.09
C LEU A 43 1.34 -4.36 0.08
N LEU A 44 1.96 -3.19 0.09
CA LEU A 44 3.20 -2.91 -0.63
C LEU A 44 4.35 -2.96 0.39
N SER A 45 5.40 -3.74 0.15
CA SER A 45 6.47 -3.90 1.15
C SER A 45 7.85 -4.11 0.54
N THR A 46 8.88 -3.47 1.10
CA THR A 46 10.29 -3.70 0.72
C THR A 46 10.84 -5.03 1.25
N ALA A 47 10.21 -5.60 2.28
CA ALA A 47 10.59 -6.90 2.84
C ALA A 47 10.02 -8.07 2.03
N GLN A 48 8.97 -7.83 1.23
CA GLN A 48 8.33 -8.84 0.40
C GLN A 48 9.12 -9.07 -0.88
N LYS A 49 9.48 -10.32 -1.16
CA LYS A 49 10.25 -10.70 -2.36
C LYS A 49 9.37 -11.05 -3.56
N GLU A 50 8.21 -11.63 -3.31
CA GLU A 50 7.31 -12.15 -4.35
C GLU A 50 5.87 -11.68 -4.14
N THR A 51 5.14 -11.56 -5.23
CA THR A 51 3.72 -11.21 -5.19
C THR A 51 2.90 -12.39 -4.72
N GLN A 52 2.06 -12.19 -3.71
CA GLN A 52 1.11 -13.19 -3.21
C GLN A 52 -0.30 -12.61 -3.30
N VAL A 53 -1.22 -13.35 -3.93
CA VAL A 53 -2.59 -12.89 -4.14
C VAL A 53 -3.58 -13.93 -3.64
N THR A 54 -4.56 -13.46 -2.89
CA THR A 54 -5.77 -14.18 -2.49
C THR A 54 -6.98 -13.33 -2.87
N PRO A 55 -8.21 -13.86 -2.83
CA PRO A 55 -9.40 -13.06 -3.12
C PRO A 55 -9.52 -11.79 -2.27
N LEU A 56 -9.04 -11.80 -1.03
CA LEU A 56 -9.18 -10.66 -0.09
C LEU A 56 -7.91 -9.83 0.09
N HIS A 57 -6.73 -10.39 -0.21
CA HIS A 57 -5.44 -9.75 0.07
C HIS A 57 -4.48 -9.89 -1.10
N ALA A 58 -3.76 -8.82 -1.40
CA ALA A 58 -2.60 -8.83 -2.29
C ALA A 58 -1.39 -8.29 -1.54
N LYS A 59 -0.26 -9.02 -1.58
CA LYS A 59 1.05 -8.57 -1.10
C LYS A 59 1.94 -8.40 -2.31
N ILE A 60 2.49 -7.21 -2.50
CA ILE A 60 3.27 -6.85 -3.69
C ILE A 60 4.63 -6.31 -3.24
N PRO A 61 5.74 -6.79 -3.82
CA PRO A 61 7.08 -6.25 -3.58
C PRO A 61 7.18 -4.78 -3.97
N LEU A 62 7.76 -3.96 -3.09
CA LEU A 62 8.00 -2.53 -3.33
C LEU A 62 9.45 -2.32 -3.82
N THR A 63 9.77 -2.88 -4.99
CA THR A 63 11.15 -2.96 -5.53
C THR A 63 11.64 -1.69 -6.21
N ILE A 64 10.74 -0.79 -6.62
CA ILE A 64 11.06 0.39 -7.45
C ILE A 64 11.58 1.57 -6.59
N VAL A 65 11.60 1.42 -5.26
CA VAL A 65 11.80 2.56 -4.36
C VAL A 65 13.26 2.93 -4.16
N ARG A 66 13.58 4.19 -4.47
CA ARG A 66 14.87 4.83 -4.15
C ARG A 66 14.85 5.37 -2.72
N ARG A 67 16.02 5.39 -2.07
CA ARG A 67 16.15 5.76 -0.64
C ARG A 67 16.96 7.05 -0.47
N ALA A 68 16.81 7.67 0.70
CA ALA A 68 17.42 8.96 1.07
C ALA A 68 17.09 10.11 0.11
N MET A 69 15.89 10.08 -0.46
CA MET A 69 15.35 11.15 -1.27
C MET A 69 13.82 11.16 -1.17
N TRP A 70 13.22 12.30 -1.51
CA TRP A 70 11.78 12.43 -1.65
C TRP A 70 11.31 11.77 -2.95
N LEU A 71 10.23 10.99 -2.84
CA LEU A 71 9.53 10.33 -3.95
C LEU A 71 8.06 10.70 -3.93
N ASN A 72 7.37 10.54 -5.06
CA ASN A 72 5.94 10.75 -5.25
C ASN A 72 5.23 9.44 -5.63
#